data_AF-A0A9N8W0G7-F1
#
_entry.id   AF-A0A9N8W0G7-F1
#
_cell.length_a   1.000
_cell.length_b   1.000
_cell.length_c   1.000
_cell.angle_alpha   90.00
_cell.angle_beta   90.00
_cell.angle_gamma   90.00
#
_symmetry.space_group_name_H-M   'P 1'
#
loop_
_entity.id
_entity.type
_entity.pdbx_description
1 polymer ?
#
loop_
_entity_poly.entity_id
_entity_poly.type
_entity_poly.pdbx_seq_one_letter_code
_entity_poly.pdbx_strand_id
1 'polypeptide(L)' 'MTLMINRPNRVIEKQKFFQAHTNEPLWLRGGSARKPFLFVYFAAIGFGTLGSLYGATKLARGTK' A
#
# COMPACT_ATOMS: atom_id res chain seq x y z
N MET A 1 18.72 -20.79 -25.75
CA MET A 1 17.67 -21.67 -25.21
C MET A 1 16.96 -20.90 -24.11
N THR A 2 15.87 -20.22 -24.45
CA THR A 2 15.15 -19.30 -23.56
C THR A 2 14.32 -20.11 -22.57
N LEU A 3 14.54 -19.92 -21.26
CA LEU A 3 13.71 -20.49 -20.20
C LEU A 3 12.25 -20.04 -20.40
N MET A 4 11.39 -20.93 -20.89
CA MET A 4 9.94 -20.77 -20.79
C MET A 4 9.56 -20.89 -19.31
N ILE A 5 9.46 -19.76 -18.62
CA ILE A 5 8.92 -19.71 -17.27
C ILE A 5 7.44 -20.05 -17.37
N ASN A 6 7.05 -21.26 -16.92
CA ASN A 6 5.65 -21.62 -16.79
C ASN A 6 5.00 -20.69 -15.74
N ARG A 7 4.10 -19.82 -16.19
CA ARG A 7 3.28 -18.97 -15.30
C ARG A 7 1.87 -19.56 -15.25
N PRO A 8 1.53 -20.35 -14.22
CA PRO A 8 0.18 -20.91 -14.11
C PRO A 8 -0.85 -19.79 -13.95
N ASN A 9 -1.99 -19.92 -14.64
CA ASN A 9 -3.12 -19.03 -14.47
C ASN A 9 -3.80 -19.28 -13.12
N ARG A 10 -3.68 -18.33 -12.19
CA ARG A 10 -4.26 -18.40 -10.84
C ARG A 10 -5.46 -17.45 -10.64
N VAL A 11 -6.09 -16.98 -11.71
CA VAL A 11 -7.16 -15.98 -11.63
C VAL A 11 -8.33 -16.46 -10.76
N ILE A 12 -8.81 -17.70 -10.95
CA ILE A 12 -9.94 -18.24 -10.19
C ILE A 12 -9.62 -18.36 -8.69
N GLU A 13 -8.40 -18.80 -8.34
CA GLU A 13 -7.94 -18.86 -6.95
C GLU A 13 -7.94 -17.48 -6.29
N LYS A 14 -7.43 -16.46 -7.01
CA LYS A 14 -7.39 -15.09 -6.52
C LYS A 14 -8.79 -14.50 -6.39
N GLN A 15 -9.69 -14.75 -7.34
CA GLN A 15 -11.09 -14.33 -7.26
C GLN A 15 -11.75 -14.87 -6.00
N LYS A 16 -11.66 -16.19 -5.75
CA LYS A 16 -12.19 -16.81 -4.53
C LYS A 16 -11.59 -16.19 -3.27
N PHE A 17 -10.28 -16.00 -3.23
CA PHE A 17 -9.59 -15.41 -2.08
C PHE A 17 -10.05 -13.97 -1.75
N PHE A 18 -10.15 -13.10 -2.76
CA PHE A 18 -10.57 -11.70 -2.57
C PHE A 18 -12.09 -11.52 -2.41
N GLN A 19 -12.89 -12.48 -2.87
CA GLN A 19 -14.35 -12.48 -2.70
C GLN A 19 -14.79 -13.15 -1.39
N ALA A 20 -13.95 -13.97 -0.75
CA ALA A 20 -14.27 -14.63 0.52
C ALA A 20 -14.47 -13.66 1.70
N HIS A 21 -13.90 -12.46 1.64
CA HIS A 21 -13.90 -11.49 2.74
C HIS A 21 -14.70 -10.24 2.35
N THR A 22 -16.02 -10.35 2.24
CA THR A 22 -16.90 -9.24 1.83
C THR A 22 -17.03 -8.12 2.86
N ASN A 23 -16.78 -8.43 4.14
CA ASN A 23 -17.03 -7.52 5.26
C ASN A 23 -15.89 -6.54 5.52
N GLU A 24 -14.77 -6.66 4.79
CA GLU A 24 -13.65 -5.73 4.87
C GLU A 24 -13.46 -4.95 3.55
N PRO A 25 -12.98 -3.71 3.62
CA PRO A 25 -12.63 -2.93 2.45
C PRO A 25 -11.60 -3.63 1.57
N LEU A 26 -11.71 -3.47 0.23
CA LEU A 26 -10.82 -4.13 -0.74
C LEU A 26 -9.34 -3.92 -0.47
N TRP A 27 -8.94 -2.74 0.03
CA TRP A 27 -7.55 -2.40 0.30
C TRP A 27 -6.95 -3.15 1.50
N LEU A 28 -7.79 -3.65 2.41
CA LEU A 28 -7.41 -4.50 3.54
C LEU A 28 -7.41 -6.00 3.19
N ARG A 29 -8.13 -6.39 2.12
CA ARG A 29 -8.07 -7.76 1.58
C ARG A 29 -6.68 -8.05 1.05
N GLY A 30 -6.23 -9.30 1.15
CA GLY A 30 -4.89 -9.67 0.68
C GLY A 30 -4.09 -10.56 1.61
N GLY A 31 -4.64 -10.96 2.74
CA GLY A 31 -3.97 -11.79 3.74
C GLY A 31 -3.20 -10.97 4.78
N SER A 32 -2.53 -11.66 5.69
CA SER A 32 -1.90 -11.07 6.89
C SER A 32 -0.80 -10.04 6.58
N ALA A 33 -0.10 -10.16 5.45
CA ALA A 33 0.93 -9.22 5.02
C ALA A 33 0.40 -7.85 4.57
N ARG A 34 -0.92 -7.71 4.33
CA ARG A 34 -1.51 -6.44 3.87
C ARG A 34 -1.52 -5.38 4.96
N LYS A 35 -1.78 -5.78 6.21
CA LYS A 35 -1.85 -4.88 7.37
C LYS A 35 -0.52 -4.15 7.66
N PRO A 36 0.64 -4.83 7.77
CA PRO A 36 1.91 -4.14 7.98
C PRO A 36 2.29 -3.27 6.77
N PHE A 37 1.98 -3.69 5.54
CA PHE A 37 2.21 -2.86 4.35
C PHE A 37 1.43 -1.54 4.43
N LEU A 38 0.14 -1.59 4.74
CA LEU A 38 -0.69 -0.39 4.86
C LEU A 38 -0.22 0.52 6.00
N PHE A 39 0.19 -0.06 7.12
CA PHE A 39 0.76 0.72 8.23
C PHE A 39 1.97 1.53 7.78
N VAL A 40 2.94 0.90 7.10
CA VAL A 40 4.13 1.58 6.58
C VAL A 40 3.75 2.63 5.54
N TYR A 41 2.81 2.30 4.64
CA TYR A 41 2.33 3.23 3.62
C TYR A 41 1.73 4.50 4.23
N PHE A 42 0.81 4.37 5.20
CA PHE A 42 0.19 5.50 5.85
C PHE A 42 1.16 6.27 6.75
N ALA A 43 2.10 5.58 7.40
CA ALA A 43 3.16 6.24 8.14
C ALA A 43 4.02 7.13 7.22
N ALA A 44 4.49 6.59 6.09
CA ALA A 44 5.31 7.33 5.14
C ALA A 44 4.59 8.58 4.61
N ILE A 45 3.32 8.44 4.24
CA ILE A 45 2.50 9.58 3.78
C ILE A 45 2.26 10.58 4.90
N GLY A 46 1.95 10.12 6.11
CA GLY A 46 1.73 10.98 7.27
C GLY A 46 2.97 11.82 7.58
N PHE A 47 4.13 11.18 7.71
CA PHE A 47 5.40 11.87 7.94
C PHE A 47 5.78 12.80 6.79
N GLY A 48 5.64 12.36 5.55
CA GLY A 48 5.95 13.20 4.38
C GLY A 48 5.07 14.44 4.30
N THR A 49 3.77 14.30 4.58
CA THR A 49 2.82 15.42 4.55
C THR A 49 3.08 16.40 5.69
N LEU A 50 3.26 15.90 6.92
CA LEU A 50 3.58 16.74 8.07
C LEU A 50 4.92 17.46 7.90
N GLY A 51 5.95 16.76 7.42
CA GLY A 51 7.26 17.35 7.14
C GLY A 51 7.19 18.43 6.06
N SER A 52 6.42 18.19 5.01
CA SER A 52 6.21 19.17 3.94
C SER A 52 5.47 20.42 4.44
N LEU A 53 4.42 20.24 5.24
CA LEU A 53 3.69 21.36 5.87
C LEU A 53 4.59 22.15 6.81
N TYR A 54 5.37 21.47 7.65
CA TYR A 54 6.33 22.10 8.53
C TYR A 54 7.36 22.93 7.74
N GLY A 55 7.97 22.34 6.71
CA GLY A 55 8.91 23.04 5.82
C GLY A 55 8.26 24.24 5.13
N ALA A 56 7.03 24.10 4.63
CA ALA A 56 6.28 25.20 4.03
C ALA A 56 6.01 26.33 5.03
N THR A 57 5.65 26.02 6.28
CA THR A 57 5.44 27.05 7.31
C THR A 57 6.72 27.78 7.70
N LYS A 58 7.85 27.07 7.76
CA LYS A 58 9.17 27.70 7.97
C LYS A 58 9.55 28.61 6.82
N LEU A 59 9.37 28.15 5.59
CA LEU A 59 9.62 28.93 4.38
C LEU A 59 8.75 30.20 4.35
N ALA A 60 7.46 30.07 4.65
CA ALA A 60 6.53 31.20 4.71
C ALA A 60 6.88 32.22 5.80
N ARG A 61 7.46 31.77 6.92
CA ARG A 61 7.93 32.63 8.02
C ARG A 61 9.34 33.18 7.79
N GLY A 62 10.04 32.75 6.74
CA GLY A 62 11.43 33.11 6.48
C GLY A 62 12.41 32.56 7.52
N THR A 63 12.01 31.57 8.32
CA THR A 63 12.85 30.96 9.35
C THR A 63 13.53 29.71 8.82
N LYS A 64 14.82 29.54 9.14
CA LYS A 64 15.61 28.35 8.76
C LYS A 64 15.23 27.13 9.63
#